data_AF-A0A1C6CFX2-F1
#
_entry.id   AF-A0A1C6CFX2-F1
#
_cell.length_a   1.000
_cell.length_b   1.000
_cell.length_c   1.000
_cell.angle_alpha   90.00
_cell.angle_beta   90.00
_cell.angle_gamma   90.00
#
_symmetry.space_group_name_H-M   'P 1'
#
loop_
_entity.id
_entity.type
_entity.pdbx_description
1 polymer ?
#
loop_
_entity_poly.entity_id
_entity_poly.type
_entity_poly.pdbx_seq_one_letter_code
_entity_poly.pdbx_strand_id
1 'polypeptide(L)'
;MDYWNFTCIMIGIVNLLGGFARLIFKCSYSEKYFNKLEKKFGNIDRAKIIKLDNIYTTVLGLIFIVTGLLIKDKDIALVCLISMIVGMLVLYYFIRKKYIVIDKL
;
A
#
# COMPACT_ATOMS: atom_id res chain seq x y z
N MET A 1 3.38 4.27 -26.61
CA MET A 1 3.40 3.81 -25.22
C MET A 1 3.01 2.35 -25.24
N ASP A 2 3.88 1.47 -24.75
CA ASP A 2 3.67 0.03 -24.85
C ASP A 2 2.54 -0.44 -23.92
N TYR A 3 1.94 -1.59 -24.25
CA TYR A 3 0.88 -2.21 -23.45
C TYR A 3 1.26 -2.33 -21.97
N TRP A 4 2.49 -2.74 -21.67
CA TRP A 4 2.98 -2.89 -20.28
C TRP A 4 3.09 -1.55 -19.54
N ASN A 5 3.53 -0.49 -20.22
CA ASN A 5 3.56 0.86 -19.66
C ASN A 5 2.15 1.32 -19.31
N PHE A 6 1.19 1.13 -20.22
CA PHE A 6 -0.22 1.46 -20.00
C PHE A 6 -0.80 0.68 -18.83
N THR A 7 -0.59 -0.63 -18.78
CA THR A 7 -1.06 -1.49 -17.68
C THR A 7 -0.50 -1.04 -16.33
N CYS A 8 0.79 -0.72 -16.24
CA CYS A 8 1.38 -0.22 -14.99
C CYS A 8 0.73 1.11 -14.55
N ILE A 9 0.56 2.05 -15.48
CA ILE A 9 -0.08 3.34 -15.18
C ILE A 9 -1.53 3.12 -14.70
N MET A 10 -2.29 2.27 -15.37
CA MET A 10 -3.67 1.97 -15.00
C MET A 10 -3.77 1.33 -13.60
N ILE A 11 -2.89 0.37 -13.27
CA ILE A 11 -2.81 -0.20 -11.91
C ILE A 11 -2.52 0.90 -10.89
N GLY A 12 -1.60 1.80 -11.20
CA GLY A 12 -1.25 2.91 -10.32
C GLY A 12 -2.42 3.86 -10.08
N ILE A 13 -3.15 4.24 -11.14
CA ILE A 13 -4.36 5.07 -11.06
C ILE A 13 -5.44 4.40 -10.20
N VAL A 14 -5.71 3.11 -10.40
CA VAL A 14 -6.70 2.36 -9.60
C VAL A 14 -6.34 2.36 -8.12
N ASN A 15 -5.06 2.17 -7.78
CA ASN A 15 -4.60 2.23 -6.39
C ASN A 15 -4.77 3.63 -5.78
N LEU A 16 -4.47 4.69 -6.53
CA LEU A 16 -4.70 6.07 -6.07
C LEU A 16 -6.18 6.35 -5.85
N LEU A 17 -7.03 6.05 -6.84
CA LEU A 17 -8.48 6.24 -6.74
C LEU A 17 -9.07 5.42 -5.59
N GLY A 18 -8.63 4.18 -5.37
CA GLY A 18 -9.04 3.37 -4.23
C GLY A 18 -8.61 3.95 -2.87
N GLY A 19 -7.42 4.54 -2.79
CA GLY A 19 -6.99 5.29 -1.61
C GLY A 19 -7.85 6.52 -1.34
N PHE A 20 -8.09 7.34 -2.36
CA PHE A 20 -8.95 8.53 -2.25
C PHE A 20 -10.40 8.18 -1.92
N ALA A 21 -10.96 7.16 -2.57
CA ALA A 21 -12.32 6.69 -2.30
C ALA A 21 -12.46 6.25 -0.84
N ARG A 22 -11.48 5.54 -0.28
CA ARG A 22 -11.51 5.15 1.14
C ARG A 22 -11.54 6.35 2.09
N LEU A 23 -10.83 7.42 1.77
CA LEU A 23 -10.85 8.65 2.57
C LEU A 23 -12.19 9.40 2.44
N ILE A 24 -12.69 9.57 1.22
CA ILE A 24 -13.90 10.36 0.93
C ILE A 24 -15.15 9.65 1.44
N PHE A 25 -15.31 8.37 1.11
CA PHE A 25 -16.50 7.59 1.45
C PHE A 25 -16.41 6.94 2.83
N LYS A 26 -15.34 7.21 3.61
CA LYS A 26 -15.06 6.58 4.91
C LYS A 26 -15.32 5.07 4.86
N CYS A 27 -14.87 4.41 3.79
CA CYS A 27 -15.09 2.97 3.61
C CYS A 27 -14.55 2.25 4.84
N SER A 28 -15.47 1.68 5.61
CA SER A 28 -15.13 1.04 6.88
C SER A 28 -14.43 -0.28 6.61
N TYR A 29 -13.29 -0.50 7.26
CA TYR A 29 -12.67 -1.81 7.28
C TYR A 29 -13.55 -2.75 8.12
N SER A 30 -13.72 -3.98 7.68
CA SER A 30 -14.53 -4.95 8.43
C SER A 30 -13.97 -5.16 9.84
N GLU A 31 -14.84 -5.36 10.83
CA GLU A 31 -14.40 -5.74 12.19
C GLU A 31 -13.53 -7.01 12.20
N LYS A 32 -13.77 -7.93 11.26
CA LYS A 32 -12.94 -9.13 11.07
C LYS A 32 -11.46 -8.78 10.78
N TYR A 33 -11.20 -7.68 10.08
CA TYR A 33 -9.85 -7.20 9.81
C TYR A 33 -9.17 -6.73 11.10
N PHE A 34 -9.83 -5.87 11.87
CA PHE A 34 -9.30 -5.36 13.13
C PHE A 34 -9.12 -6.48 14.17
N ASN A 35 -10.10 -7.36 14.33
CA ASN A 35 -10.03 -8.50 15.25
C ASN A 35 -8.83 -9.42 14.94
N LYS A 36 -8.48 -9.61 13.66
CA LYS A 36 -7.30 -10.40 13.28
C LYS A 36 -6.00 -9.70 13.68
N LEU A 37 -5.95 -8.38 13.59
CA LEU A 37 -4.78 -7.59 13.97
C LEU A 37 -4.64 -7.49 15.49
N GLU A 38 -5.75 -7.30 16.21
CA GLU A 38 -5.76 -7.26 17.68
C GLU A 38 -5.30 -8.61 18.26
N LYS A 39 -5.72 -9.73 17.66
CA LYS A 39 -5.20 -11.06 18.02
C LYS A 39 -3.70 -11.23 17.82
N LYS A 40 -3.09 -10.53 16.85
CA LYS A 40 -1.66 -10.66 16.52
C LYS A 40 -0.79 -9.66 17.29
N PHE A 41 -1.28 -8.45 17.50
CA PHE A 41 -0.49 -7.31 17.99
C PHE A 41 -0.99 -6.75 19.34
N GLY A 42 -2.10 -7.27 19.88
CA GLY A 42 -2.68 -6.80 21.14
C GLY A 42 -3.53 -5.55 20.95
N ASN A 43 -3.38 -4.57 21.84
CA ASN A 43 -4.13 -3.33 21.76
C ASN A 43 -3.59 -2.45 20.61
N ILE A 44 -4.42 -2.18 19.60
CA ILE A 44 -4.02 -1.44 18.41
C ILE A 44 -4.84 -0.16 18.21
N ASP A 45 -4.19 0.85 17.66
CA ASP A 45 -4.82 2.07 17.20
C ASP A 45 -5.37 1.88 15.78
N ARG A 46 -6.70 1.70 15.71
CA ARG A 46 -7.42 1.49 14.43
C ARG A 46 -7.25 2.67 13.47
N ALA A 47 -7.17 3.90 13.97
CA ALA A 47 -7.00 5.09 13.13
C ALA A 47 -5.60 5.11 12.50
N LYS A 48 -4.56 4.75 13.27
CA LYS A 48 -3.19 4.60 12.74
C LYS A 48 -3.09 3.50 11.69
N ILE A 49 -3.82 2.38 11.84
CA ILE A 49 -3.86 1.30 10.85
C ILE A 49 -4.44 1.81 9.53
N ILE A 50 -5.61 2.45 9.59
CA ILE A 50 -6.28 2.99 8.40
C ILE A 50 -5.36 3.98 7.69
N LYS A 51 -4.70 4.87 8.45
CA LYS A 51 -3.75 5.85 7.90
C LYS A 51 -2.56 5.17 7.23
N LEU A 52 -1.97 4.17 7.87
CA LEU A 52 -0.82 3.44 7.34
C LEU A 52 -1.18 2.67 6.06
N ASP A 53 -2.32 1.98 6.04
CA ASP A 53 -2.80 1.25 4.86
C ASP A 53 -3.08 2.17 3.69
N ASN A 54 -3.61 3.37 3.97
CA ASN A 54 -3.87 4.36 2.94
C ASN A 54 -2.56 4.94 2.37
N ILE A 55 -1.60 5.30 3.22
CA ILE A 55 -0.26 5.74 2.79
C ILE A 55 0.40 4.65 1.93
N TYR A 56 0.37 3.40 2.40
CA TYR A 56 0.95 2.27 1.68
C TYR A 56 0.33 2.12 0.29
N THR A 57 -1.00 2.15 0.18
CA THR A 57 -1.66 2.01 -1.11
C THR A 57 -1.36 3.19 -2.04
N THR A 58 -1.34 4.42 -1.51
CA THR A 58 -1.02 5.62 -2.29
C THR A 58 0.41 5.58 -2.82
N VAL A 59 1.40 5.24 -1.98
CA VAL A 59 2.80 5.12 -2.41
C VAL A 59 2.96 4.00 -3.44
N LEU A 60 2.26 2.87 -3.27
CA LEU A 60 2.28 1.78 -4.25
C LEU A 60 1.72 2.24 -5.59
N GLY A 61 0.60 2.98 -5.59
CA GLY A 61 0.02 3.56 -6.79
C GLY A 61 1.00 4.49 -7.53
N LEU A 62 1.72 5.33 -6.79
CA LEU A 62 2.76 6.20 -7.35
C LEU A 62 3.92 5.41 -7.97
N ILE A 63 4.40 4.35 -7.31
CA ILE A 63 5.47 3.48 -7.85
C ILE A 63 5.04 2.92 -9.21
N PHE A 64 3.82 2.38 -9.31
CA PHE A 64 3.31 1.83 -10.57
C PHE A 64 3.19 2.88 -11.69
N ILE A 65 2.76 4.11 -11.38
CA ILE A 65 2.71 5.21 -12.36
C ILE A 65 4.12 5.57 -12.83
N VAL A 66 5.04 5.79 -11.89
CA VAL A 66 6.43 6.17 -12.20
C VAL A 66 7.11 5.08 -13.02
N THR A 67 6.93 3.81 -12.64
CA THR A 67 7.46 2.69 -13.42
C THR A 67 6.84 2.65 -14.82
N GLY A 68 5.52 2.79 -14.95
CA GLY A 68 4.86 2.81 -16.26
C GLY A 68 5.31 3.97 -17.17
N LEU A 69 5.62 5.14 -16.59
CA LEU A 69 6.14 6.29 -17.33
C LEU A 69 7.62 6.12 -17.73
N LEU A 70 8.42 5.48 -16.88
CA LEU A 70 9.87 5.39 -17.06
C LEU A 70 10.36 4.07 -17.67
N ILE A 71 9.48 3.07 -17.85
CA ILE A 71 9.79 1.82 -18.57
C ILE A 71 10.27 2.18 -19.98
N LYS A 72 11.57 1.95 -20.22
CA LYS A 72 12.19 1.90 -21.55
C LYS A 72 12.58 0.47 -21.91
N ASP A 73 13.06 -0.29 -20.93
CA ASP A 73 13.39 -1.71 -21.01
C ASP A 73 12.49 -2.49 -20.06
N LYS A 74 11.76 -3.48 -20.59
CA LYS A 74 10.73 -4.22 -19.85
C LYS A 74 11.32 -5.16 -18.80
N ASP A 75 12.45 -5.79 -19.10
CA ASP A 75 13.02 -6.83 -18.23
C ASP A 75 13.63 -6.19 -16.99
N ILE A 76 14.40 -5.13 -17.18
CA ILE A 76 15.00 -4.36 -16.07
C ILE A 76 13.90 -3.74 -15.20
N ALA A 77 12.87 -3.17 -15.83
CA ALA A 77 11.80 -2.53 -15.08
C ALA A 77 10.94 -3.53 -14.29
N LEU A 78 10.71 -4.73 -14.82
CA LEU A 78 9.98 -5.78 -14.12
C LEU A 78 10.75 -6.26 -12.88
N VAL A 79 12.07 -6.48 -13.00
CA VAL A 79 12.93 -6.81 -11.86
C VAL A 79 12.91 -5.69 -10.82
N CYS A 80 13.03 -4.44 -11.26
CA CYS A 80 13.03 -3.28 -10.38
C CYS A 80 11.68 -3.14 -9.64
N LEU A 81 10.56 -3.28 -10.35
CA LEU A 81 9.22 -3.21 -9.77
C LEU A 81 8.99 -4.31 -8.73
N ILE A 82 9.37 -5.56 -9.04
CA ILE A 82 9.28 -6.67 -8.08
C ILE A 82 10.13 -6.36 -6.85
N SER A 83 11.37 -5.90 -7.04
CA SER A 83 12.26 -5.56 -5.92
C SER A 83 11.67 -4.46 -5.01
N MET A 84 11.07 -3.42 -5.62
CA MET A 84 10.41 -2.34 -4.90
C MET A 84 9.20 -2.83 -4.11
N ILE A 85 8.34 -3.66 -4.72
CA ILE A 85 7.16 -4.23 -4.04
C ILE A 85 7.57 -5.09 -2.85
N VAL A 86 8.56 -5.96 -3.03
CA VAL A 86 9.07 -6.82 -1.95
C VAL A 86 9.63 -5.96 -0.82
N GLY A 87 10.48 -4.98 -1.13
CA GLY A 87 11.02 -4.05 -0.13
C GLY A 87 9.94 -3.30 0.62
N MET A 88 8.91 -2.84 -0.09
CA MET A 88 7.77 -2.13 0.49
C MET A 88 6.94 -3.01 1.44
N LEU A 89 6.68 -4.27 1.07
CA LEU A 89 5.98 -5.25 1.91
C LEU A 89 6.73 -5.50 3.22
N VAL A 90 8.06 -5.67 3.13
CA VAL A 90 8.92 -5.88 4.29
C VAL A 90 8.91 -4.64 5.20
N LEU A 91 9.10 -3.45 4.63
CA LEU A 91 9.04 -2.19 5.38
C LEU A 91 7.69 -1.98 6.05
N TYR A 92 6.59 -2.20 5.32
CA TYR A 92 5.25 -2.11 5.86
C TYR A 92 5.05 -3.06 7.03
N TYR A 93 5.52 -4.30 6.94
CA TYR A 93 5.45 -5.26 8.04
C TYR A 93 6.17 -4.78 9.31
N PHE A 94 7.39 -4.27 9.16
CA PHE A 94 8.19 -3.78 10.29
C PHE A 94 7.59 -2.51 10.92
N ILE A 95 7.20 -1.53 10.10
CA ILE A 95 6.59 -0.28 10.57
C ILE A 95 5.27 -0.57 11.25
N ARG A 96 4.46 -1.46 10.67
CA ARG A 96 3.12 -1.80 11.17
C ARG A 96 3.16 -2.20 12.64
N LYS A 97 4.05 -3.12 13.03
CA LYS A 97 4.12 -3.59 14.43
C LYS A 97 4.38 -2.43 15.40
N LYS A 98 5.30 -1.52 15.09
CA LYS A 98 5.66 -0.41 15.98
C LYS A 98 4.65 0.74 15.95
N TYR A 99 4.08 1.02 14.78
CA TYR A 99 3.24 2.19 14.58
C TYR A 99 1.83 2.01 15.13
N ILE A 100 1.29 0.79 15.10
CA ILE A 100 -0.12 0.53 15.43
C ILE A 100 -0.35 0.12 16.88
N VAL A 101 0.66 -0.42 17.56
CA VAL A 101 0.51 -0.88 18.95
C VAL A 101 0.42 0.35 19.86
N ILE A 102 -0.59 0.35 20.74
CA ILE A 102 -0.75 1.37 21.76
C ILE A 102 0.11 0.92 22.95
N ASP A 103 1.34 1.42 23.03
CA ASP A 103 2.12 1.34 24.26
C ASP A 103 1.43 2.25 25.29
N LYS A 104 0.82 1.64 26.31
CA LYS A 104 0.42 2.40 27.51
C LYS A 104 1.71 2.81 28.21
N LEU A 105 2.10 4.08 28.04
CA LEU A 105 3.04 4.74 28.93
C LEU A 105 2.36 4.98 30.29
#